data_AF-A0A2P6FJ08-F1
#
_entry.id   AF-A0A2P6FJ08-F1
#
_cell.length_a   1.000
_cell.length_b   1.000
_cell.length_c   1.000
_cell.angle_alpha   90.00
_cell.angle_beta   90.00
_cell.angle_gamma   90.00
#
_symmetry.space_group_name_H-M   'P 1'
#
loop_
_entity.id
_entity.type
_entity.pdbx_description
1 polymer ?
#
loop_
_entity_poly.entity_id
_entity_poly.type
_entity_poly.pdbx_seq_one_letter_code
_entity_poly.pdbx_strand_id
1 'polypeptide(L)'
;MSLTPKNINWKPYEVIYSAGDDPDAVYLIKEGTVILYTPDGLKLNEIGDNEIFGESSIILNTKRTVTAKTGKFPVFASYIPKISFLQLMEKDTALAAIIRKTQLRLMDSNTQSQDFSNEIEKLASLIEKTKSDTTKIDKIIEGIRTKLNANKYMD
;
A
#
# COMPACT_ATOMS: atom_id res chain seq x y z
N MET A 1 -4.83 25.57 28.60
CA MET A 1 -5.31 26.16 27.34
C MET A 1 -6.00 25.04 26.57
N SER A 2 -7.31 25.13 26.37
CA SER A 2 -8.09 24.12 25.65
C SER A 2 -7.62 24.09 24.19
N LEU A 3 -6.96 23.00 23.78
CA LEU A 3 -6.67 22.74 22.37
C LEU A 3 -8.01 22.41 21.72
N THR A 4 -8.64 23.38 21.05
CA THR A 4 -9.75 23.07 20.15
C THR A 4 -9.23 22.07 19.11
N PRO A 5 -9.83 20.87 19.00
CA PRO A 5 -9.38 19.90 18.04
C PRO A 5 -9.57 20.49 16.64
N LYS A 6 -8.47 20.72 15.91
CA LYS A 6 -8.55 21.05 14.50
C LYS A 6 -9.08 19.81 13.80
N ASN A 7 -10.21 19.91 13.13
CA ASN A 7 -10.74 18.81 12.36
C ASN A 7 -10.52 19.05 10.86
N ILE A 8 -10.51 17.97 10.10
CA ILE A 8 -10.29 17.96 8.66
C ILE A 8 -11.28 16.98 8.01
N ASN A 9 -11.72 17.32 6.80
CA ASN A 9 -12.58 16.49 5.99
C ASN A 9 -11.91 16.25 4.64
N TRP A 10 -11.94 15.01 4.18
CA TRP A 10 -11.55 14.64 2.84
C TRP A 10 -12.73 14.07 2.07
N LYS A 11 -12.80 14.38 0.79
CA LYS A 11 -13.79 13.81 -0.14
C LYS A 11 -13.40 12.38 -0.53
N PRO A 12 -14.32 11.60 -1.12
CA PRO A 12 -13.98 10.31 -1.70
C PRO A 12 -12.81 10.39 -2.69
N TYR A 13 -11.95 9.37 -2.68
CA TYR A 13 -10.78 9.21 -3.55
C TYR A 13 -9.72 10.33 -3.49
N GLU A 14 -9.67 11.11 -2.41
CA GLU A 14 -8.63 12.11 -2.18
C GLU A 14 -7.36 11.45 -1.62
N VAL A 15 -6.20 11.94 -2.08
CA VAL A 15 -4.91 11.60 -1.49
C VAL A 15 -4.69 12.50 -0.28
N ILE A 16 -4.51 11.89 0.88
CA ILE A 16 -4.29 12.61 2.14
C ILE A 16 -2.82 13.00 2.26
N TYR A 17 -1.92 12.05 1.99
CA TYR A 17 -0.49 12.26 1.81
C TYR A 17 0.08 11.11 0.96
N SER A 18 1.22 11.35 0.34
CA SER A 18 1.94 10.35 -0.46
C SER A 18 3.16 9.81 0.29
N ALA A 19 3.56 8.59 -0.06
CA ALA A 19 4.85 8.06 0.38
C ALA A 19 5.98 8.99 -0.12
N GLY A 20 6.97 9.24 0.74
CA GLY A 20 8.07 10.18 0.48
C GLY A 20 7.84 11.61 1.01
N ASP A 21 6.60 11.99 1.31
CA ASP A 21 6.28 13.32 1.86
C ASP A 21 6.89 13.52 3.26
N ASP A 22 7.13 14.77 3.63
CA ASP A 22 7.50 15.12 5.01
C ASP A 22 6.28 14.99 5.94
N PRO A 23 6.42 14.28 7.08
CA PRO A 23 5.32 14.19 8.02
C PRO A 23 5.18 15.48 8.84
N ASP A 24 3.98 16.06 8.79
CA ASP A 24 3.58 17.31 9.45
C ASP A 24 2.53 17.10 10.56
N ALA A 25 1.75 16.02 10.47
CA ALA A 25 0.69 15.70 11.41
C ALA A 25 0.39 14.20 11.54
N VAL A 26 -0.38 13.87 12.56
CA VAL A 26 -1.05 12.59 12.79
C VAL A 26 -2.55 12.84 12.74
N TYR A 27 -3.33 11.84 12.32
CA TYR A 27 -4.78 11.97 12.16
C TYR A 27 -5.50 10.88 12.94
N LEU A 28 -6.55 11.25 13.66
CA LEU A 28 -7.47 10.33 14.33
C LEU A 28 -8.79 10.32 13.56
N ILE A 29 -9.13 9.19 12.95
CA ILE A 29 -10.36 9.05 12.17
C ILE A 29 -11.55 9.08 13.13
N LYS A 30 -12.49 9.98 12.85
CA LYS A 30 -13.76 10.09 13.57
C LYS A 30 -14.88 9.37 12.84
N GLU A 31 -14.91 9.52 11.51
CA GLU A 31 -15.87 8.85 10.63
C GLU A 31 -15.21 8.55 9.28
N GLY A 32 -15.45 7.36 8.75
CA GLY A 32 -15.04 6.95 7.41
C GLY A 32 -13.82 6.06 7.41
N THR A 33 -13.19 5.91 6.24
CA THR A 33 -12.13 4.92 6.05
C THR A 33 -11.02 5.41 5.13
N VAL A 34 -9.78 5.19 5.57
CA VAL A 34 -8.55 5.50 4.85
C VAL A 34 -7.88 4.19 4.42
N ILE A 35 -7.38 4.16 3.20
CA ILE A 35 -6.66 3.03 2.62
C ILE A 35 -5.20 3.39 2.50
N LEU A 36 -4.34 2.50 2.98
CA LEU A 36 -2.89 2.65 2.96
C LEU A 36 -2.30 1.82 1.83
N TYR A 37 -1.44 2.44 1.04
CA TYR A 37 -0.77 1.83 -0.10
C TYR A 37 0.75 1.94 0.03
N THR A 38 1.47 0.93 -0.43
CA THR A 38 2.92 1.03 -0.64
C THR A 38 3.25 2.07 -1.71
N PRO A 39 4.52 2.51 -1.83
CA PRO A 39 4.94 3.43 -2.89
C PRO A 39 4.63 2.96 -4.32
N ASP A 40 4.62 1.64 -4.55
CA ASP A 40 4.32 0.98 -5.82
C ASP A 40 2.83 0.65 -6.01
N GLY A 41 2.00 0.86 -4.99
CA GLY A 41 0.54 0.82 -5.12
C GLY A 41 -0.13 -0.45 -4.59
N LEU A 42 0.59 -1.35 -3.92
CA LEU A 42 0.00 -2.46 -3.18
C LEU A 42 -0.86 -1.92 -2.04
N LYS A 43 -2.14 -2.33 -1.96
CA LYS A 43 -3.00 -2.04 -0.80
C LYS A 43 -2.51 -2.85 0.40
N LEU A 44 -2.05 -2.16 1.43
CA LEU A 44 -1.58 -2.78 2.67
C LEU A 44 -2.71 -2.98 3.68
N ASN A 45 -3.45 -1.90 3.96
CA ASN A 45 -4.46 -1.93 5.01
C ASN A 45 -5.58 -0.92 4.75
N GLU A 46 -6.67 -1.09 5.49
CA GLU A 46 -7.82 -0.22 5.54
C GLU A 46 -8.09 0.11 7.01
N ILE A 47 -8.11 1.39 7.34
CA ILE A 47 -8.17 1.92 8.71
C ILE A 47 -9.39 2.83 8.86
N GLY A 48 -10.15 2.65 9.94
CA GLY A 48 -11.47 3.24 10.13
C GLY A 48 -11.64 4.00 11.44
N ASP A 49 -12.89 4.15 11.85
CA ASP A 49 -13.29 4.94 13.02
C ASP A 49 -12.49 4.59 14.29
N ASN A 50 -12.03 5.64 14.99
CA ASN A 50 -11.21 5.58 16.20
C ASN A 50 -9.77 5.07 15.99
N GLU A 51 -9.34 4.83 14.75
CA GLU A 51 -7.95 4.49 14.45
C GLU A 51 -7.13 5.74 14.11
N ILE A 52 -5.84 5.65 14.39
CA ILE A 52 -4.87 6.70 14.11
C ILE A 52 -4.05 6.34 12.87
N PHE A 53 -3.66 7.35 12.10
CA PHE A 53 -2.73 7.15 10.98
C PHE A 53 -1.79 8.32 10.76
N GLY A 54 -0.68 8.04 10.08
CA GLY A 54 0.40 9.00 9.86
C GLY A 54 1.35 9.15 11.05
N GLU A 55 1.22 8.33 12.08
CA GLU A 55 2.07 8.31 13.25
C GLU A 55 3.43 7.66 13.00
N SER A 56 3.49 6.60 12.18
CA SER A 56 4.71 5.78 12.00
C SER A 56 5.92 6.62 11.63
N SER A 57 5.78 7.49 10.61
CA SER A 57 6.87 8.34 10.13
C SER A 57 7.32 9.39 11.15
N ILE A 58 6.43 9.86 12.01
CA ILE A 58 6.77 10.81 13.08
C ILE A 58 7.55 10.09 14.18
N ILE A 59 7.11 8.91 14.58
CA ILE A 59 7.72 8.11 15.66
C ILE A 59 9.10 7.58 15.25
N LEU A 60 9.22 7.13 13.99
CA LEU A 60 10.45 6.55 13.45
C LEU A 60 11.38 7.60 12.85
N ASN A 61 10.95 8.87 12.79
CA ASN A 61 11.69 9.98 12.20
C ASN A 61 12.11 9.71 10.73
N THR A 62 11.12 9.33 9.93
CA THR A 62 11.28 9.03 8.49
C THR A 62 10.31 9.88 7.66
N LYS A 63 10.45 9.86 6.33
CA LYS A 63 9.39 10.33 5.42
C LYS A 63 8.14 9.45 5.55
N ARG A 64 7.01 9.89 4.99
CA ARG A 64 5.82 9.02 4.83
C ARG A 64 6.23 7.71 4.17
N THR A 65 5.97 6.57 4.84
CA THR A 65 6.36 5.25 4.33
C THR A 65 5.31 4.65 3.39
N VAL A 66 4.08 5.15 3.48
CA VAL A 66 2.91 4.70 2.70
C VAL A 66 2.18 5.91 2.15
N THR A 67 1.37 5.70 1.12
CA THR A 67 0.40 6.68 0.61
C THR A 67 -0.95 6.42 1.26
N ALA A 68 -1.57 7.45 1.83
CA ALA A 68 -2.90 7.36 2.43
C ALA A 68 -3.94 8.00 1.51
N LYS A 69 -5.04 7.29 1.23
CA LYS A 69 -6.14 7.77 0.38
C LYS A 69 -7.49 7.48 1.00
N THR A 70 -8.48 8.33 0.79
CA THR A 70 -9.86 7.98 1.13
C THR A 70 -10.44 6.98 0.13
N GLY A 71 -11.37 6.16 0.62
CA GLY A 71 -12.12 5.22 -0.21
C GLY A 71 -13.30 5.86 -0.94
N LYS A 72 -14.37 5.07 -1.08
CA LYS A 72 -15.62 5.50 -1.76
C LYS A 72 -16.42 6.53 -0.97
N PHE A 73 -16.13 6.67 0.33
CA PHE A 73 -16.85 7.55 1.26
C PHE A 73 -15.92 8.66 1.76
N PRO A 74 -16.47 9.83 2.13
CA PRO A 74 -15.68 10.89 2.75
C PRO A 74 -15.12 10.45 4.10
N VAL A 75 -14.08 11.15 4.55
CA VAL A 75 -13.44 10.89 5.85
C VAL A 75 -13.41 12.17 6.67
N PHE A 76 -13.85 12.08 7.92
CA PHE A 76 -13.73 13.12 8.92
C PHE A 76 -12.73 12.68 10.00
N ALA A 77 -11.75 13.53 10.29
CA ALA A 77 -10.72 13.22 11.27
C ALA A 77 -10.31 14.44 12.11
N SER A 78 -9.73 14.18 13.27
CA SER A 78 -8.98 15.17 14.02
C SER A 78 -7.54 15.24 13.52
N TYR A 79 -7.06 16.46 13.30
CA TYR A 79 -5.69 16.80 12.95
C TYR A 79 -4.88 17.05 14.22
N ILE A 80 -3.80 16.30 14.40
CA ILE A 80 -2.88 16.42 15.53
C ILE A 80 -1.52 16.86 14.98
N PRO A 81 -1.07 18.10 15.24
CA PRO A 81 0.23 18.56 14.75
C PRO A 81 1.38 17.67 15.24
N LYS A 82 2.40 17.45 14.41
CA LYS A 82 3.59 16.67 14.76
C LYS A 82 4.19 17.05 16.11
N ILE A 83 4.32 18.36 16.37
CA ILE A 83 4.88 18.87 17.65
C ILE A 83 4.03 18.41 18.84
N SER A 84 2.71 18.55 18.73
CA SER A 84 1.78 18.13 19.80
C SER A 84 1.82 16.62 20.03
N PHE A 85 1.93 15.84 18.95
CA PHE A 85 2.06 14.38 19.05
C PHE A 85 3.37 13.95 19.70
N LEU A 86 4.50 14.58 19.33
CA LEU A 86 5.80 14.30 19.96
C LEU A 86 5.81 14.66 21.45
N GLN A 87 5.24 15.81 21.82
CA GLN A 87 5.07 16.20 23.23
C GLN A 87 4.21 15.20 24.03
N LEU A 88 3.26 14.52 23.39
CA LEU A 88 2.49 13.44 24.04
C LEU A 88 3.37 12.21 24.29
N MET A 89 4.20 11.83 23.32
CA MET A 89 5.13 10.70 23.45
C MET A 89 6.22 10.95 24.50
N GLU A 90 6.67 12.19 24.66
CA GLU A 90 7.67 12.55 25.68
C GLU A 90 7.16 12.42 27.11
N LYS A 91 5.83 12.49 27.33
CA LYS A 91 5.24 12.42 28.67
C LYS A 91 5.22 11.02 29.26
N ASP A 92 5.24 9.98 28.42
CA ASP A 92 5.22 8.59 28.86
C ASP A 92 6.18 7.75 27.99
N THR A 93 7.38 7.54 28.53
CA THR A 93 8.45 6.80 27.85
C THR A 93 8.11 5.34 27.63
N ALA A 94 7.31 4.72 28.52
CA ALA A 94 6.91 3.33 28.38
C ALA A 94 5.90 3.18 27.24
N LEU A 95 4.88 4.05 27.20
CA LEU A 95 3.92 4.08 26.10
C LEU A 95 4.60 4.37 24.76
N ALA A 96 5.50 5.37 24.71
CA ALA A 96 6.27 5.68 23.51
C ALA A 96 7.12 4.51 23.03
N ALA A 97 7.76 3.76 23.94
CA ALA A 97 8.55 2.58 23.60
C ALA A 97 7.67 1.44 23.04
N ILE A 98 6.49 1.22 23.63
CA ILE A 98 5.52 0.22 23.14
C ILE A 98 5.07 0.58 21.73
N ILE A 99 4.66 1.84 21.50
CA ILE A 99 4.22 2.29 20.18
C ILE A 99 5.37 2.20 19.18
N ARG A 100 6.59 2.67 19.52
CA ARG A 100 7.74 2.55 18.62
C ARG A 100 8.01 1.09 18.23
N LYS A 101 7.95 0.16 19.18
CA LYS A 101 8.14 -1.27 18.92
C LYS A 101 7.05 -1.84 18.02
N THR A 102 5.78 -1.46 18.19
CA THR A 102 4.70 -1.92 17.32
C THR A 102 4.85 -1.34 15.92
N GLN A 103 5.25 -0.08 15.78
CA GLN A 103 5.50 0.55 14.49
C GLN A 103 6.64 -0.10 13.71
N LEU A 104 7.72 -0.51 14.38
CA LEU A 104 8.80 -1.27 13.73
C LEU A 104 8.29 -2.60 13.18
N ARG A 105 7.54 -3.37 13.98
CA ARG A 105 6.95 -4.65 13.53
C ARG A 105 5.96 -4.48 12.38
N LEU A 106 5.17 -3.40 12.41
CA LEU A 106 4.24 -3.08 11.33
C LEU A 106 4.99 -2.73 10.05
N MET A 107 6.08 -1.97 10.14
CA MET A 107 6.93 -1.63 9.01
C MET A 107 7.59 -2.88 8.41
N ASP A 108 8.13 -3.77 9.24
CA ASP A 108 8.70 -5.05 8.79
C ASP A 108 7.65 -5.90 8.06
N SER A 109 6.43 -5.97 8.60
CA SER A 109 5.31 -6.68 7.97
C SER A 109 4.94 -6.08 6.62
N ASN A 110 4.89 -4.74 6.52
CA ASN A 110 4.58 -4.06 5.26
C ASN A 110 5.66 -4.30 4.21
N THR A 111 6.94 -4.26 4.60
CA THR A 111 8.07 -4.59 3.72
C THR A 111 7.96 -6.02 3.21
N GLN A 112 7.66 -6.98 4.09
CA GLN A 112 7.48 -8.37 3.69
C GLN A 112 6.31 -8.56 2.71
N SER A 113 5.16 -7.90 2.95
CA SER A 113 4.03 -7.93 2.02
C SER A 113 4.41 -7.37 0.65
N GLN A 114 5.22 -6.31 0.62
CA GLN A 114 5.72 -5.74 -0.61
C GLN A 114 6.64 -6.69 -1.37
N ASP A 115 7.58 -7.33 -0.67
CA ASP A 115 8.51 -8.28 -1.27
C ASP A 115 7.78 -9.48 -1.90
N PHE A 116 6.77 -10.01 -1.21
CA PHE A 116 5.92 -11.07 -1.78
C PHE A 116 5.14 -10.61 -3.01
N SER A 117 4.61 -9.37 -3.02
CA SER A 117 3.94 -8.82 -4.20
C SER A 117 4.90 -8.75 -5.39
N ASN A 118 6.12 -8.26 -5.17
CA ASN A 118 7.16 -8.20 -6.19
C ASN A 118 7.54 -9.58 -6.74
N GLU A 119 7.61 -10.61 -5.87
CA GLU A 119 7.87 -11.98 -6.30
C GLU A 119 6.73 -12.58 -7.13
N ILE A 120 5.48 -12.34 -6.74
CA ILE A 120 4.30 -12.78 -7.49
C ILE A 120 4.28 -12.14 -8.88
N GLU A 121 4.57 -10.85 -9.00
CA GLU A 121 4.64 -10.16 -10.30
C GLU A 121 5.73 -10.74 -11.21
N LYS A 122 6.92 -11.03 -10.65
CA LYS A 122 7.99 -11.71 -11.40
C LYS A 122 7.52 -13.06 -11.91
N LEU A 123 6.88 -13.88 -11.07
CA LEU A 123 6.35 -15.19 -11.48
C LEU A 123 5.28 -15.06 -12.56
N ALA A 124 4.36 -14.10 -12.44
CA ALA A 124 3.34 -13.84 -13.46
C ALA A 124 3.97 -13.53 -14.82
N SER A 125 5.00 -12.68 -14.85
CA SER A 125 5.71 -12.34 -16.10
C SER A 125 6.39 -13.56 -16.75
N LEU A 126 6.93 -14.48 -15.94
CA LEU A 126 7.54 -15.72 -16.44
C LEU A 126 6.49 -16.68 -17.01
N ILE A 127 5.33 -16.78 -16.37
CA ILE A 127 4.20 -17.60 -16.86
C ILE A 127 3.69 -17.05 -18.21
N GLU A 128 3.54 -15.73 -18.33
CA GLU A 128 3.12 -15.10 -19.59
C GLU A 128 4.10 -15.36 -20.74
N LYS A 129 5.40 -15.22 -20.47
CA LYS A 129 6.45 -15.51 -21.45
C LYS A 129 6.39 -16.98 -21.89
N THR A 130 6.28 -17.90 -20.93
CA THR A 130 6.20 -19.34 -21.20
C THR A 130 4.96 -19.66 -22.04
N LYS A 131 3.80 -19.09 -21.73
CA LYS A 131 2.56 -19.25 -22.51
C LYS A 131 2.73 -18.74 -23.95
N SER A 132 3.39 -17.60 -24.13
CA SER A 132 3.70 -17.06 -25.46
C SER A 132 4.56 -18.03 -26.28
N ASP A 133 5.60 -18.59 -25.66
CA ASP A 133 6.50 -19.53 -26.32
C ASP A 133 5.80 -20.85 -26.67
N THR A 134 4.99 -21.41 -25.77
CA THR A 134 4.16 -22.59 -26.07
C THR A 134 3.20 -22.33 -27.24
N THR A 135 2.56 -21.16 -27.28
CA THR A 135 1.66 -20.78 -28.39
C THR A 135 2.39 -20.73 -29.74
N LYS A 136 3.65 -20.26 -29.76
CA LYS A 136 4.47 -20.26 -30.98
C LYS A 136 4.78 -21.70 -31.42
N ILE A 137 5.10 -22.59 -30.48
CA ILE A 137 5.35 -24.00 -30.76
C ILE A 137 4.10 -24.65 -31.35
N ASP A 138 2.92 -24.41 -30.78
CA ASP A 138 1.66 -24.96 -31.27
C ASP A 138 1.38 -24.55 -32.74
N LYS A 139 1.60 -23.28 -33.08
CA LYS A 139 1.48 -22.78 -34.47
C LYS A 139 2.44 -23.48 -35.43
N ILE A 140 3.68 -23.75 -35.00
CA ILE A 140 4.65 -24.49 -35.81
C ILE A 140 4.16 -25.91 -36.05
N ILE A 141 3.68 -26.60 -35.00
CA ILE A 141 3.14 -27.97 -35.10
C ILE A 141 1.92 -28.02 -36.05
N GLU A 142 0.99 -27.07 -35.94
CA GLU A 142 -0.15 -26.95 -36.86
C GLU A 142 0.28 -26.73 -38.31
N GLY A 143 1.28 -25.87 -38.53
CA GLY A 143 1.86 -25.64 -39.85
C GLY A 143 2.45 -26.92 -40.45
N ILE A 144 3.15 -27.72 -39.66
CA ILE A 144 3.71 -29.02 -40.09
C ILE A 144 2.58 -30.02 -40.39
N ARG A 145 1.58 -30.15 -39.51
CA ARG A 145 0.43 -31.05 -39.72
C ARG A 145 -0.31 -30.73 -41.01
N THR A 146 -0.56 -29.46 -41.29
CA THR A 146 -1.22 -28.99 -42.52
C THR A 146 -0.43 -29.41 -43.76
N LYS A 147 0.89 -29.21 -43.77
CA LYS A 147 1.78 -29.61 -44.87
C LYS A 147 1.79 -31.13 -45.09
N LEU A 148 1.86 -31.92 -44.00
CA LEU A 148 1.83 -33.38 -44.09
C LEU A 148 0.51 -33.91 -44.65
N ASN A 149 -0.63 -33.34 -44.23
CA ASN A 149 -1.93 -33.73 -44.74
C ASN A 149 -2.10 -33.40 -46.23
N ALA A 150 -1.63 -32.24 -46.69
CA ALA A 150 -1.70 -31.85 -48.09
C ALA A 150 -0.90 -32.80 -49.01
N ASN A 151 0.23 -33.32 -48.54
CA ASN A 151 1.07 -34.23 -49.31
C ASN A 151 0.49 -35.66 -49.41
N LYS A 152 -0.48 -36.01 -48.58
CA LYS A 152 -1.09 -37.34 -48.51
C LYS A 152 -2.15 -37.60 -49.59
N TYR A 153 -2.48 -36.59 -50.40
CA TYR A 153 -3.49 -36.63 -51.48
C TYR A 153 -2.88 -36.41 -52.87
N MET A 154 -1.55 -36.48 -52.98
CA MET A 154 -0.80 -36.28 -54.24
C MET A 154 -0.24 -37.58 -54.84
N ASP A 155 -0.49 -38.72 -54.19
CA ASP A 155 -0.28 -40.09 -54.68
C ASP A 155 -1.64 -40.76 -54.90
#